data_AF-A0A7X5V9G1-F1
#
_entry.id   AF-A0A7X5V9G1-F1
#
_cell.length_a   1.000
_cell.length_b   1.000
_cell.length_c   1.000
_cell.angle_alpha   90.00
_cell.angle_beta   90.00
_cell.angle_gamma   90.00
#
_symmetry.space_group_name_H-M   'P 1'
#
loop_
_entity.id
_entity.type
_entity.pdbx_description
1 polymer ?
#
loop_
_entity_poly.entity_id
_entity_poly.type
_entity_poly.pdbx_seq_one_letter_code
_entity_poly.pdbx_strand_id
1 'polypeptide(L)'
;MLEDREGAVADALTELAERIAGAAPRGWKRAELRGYAVGDGGSGHRGFRFAPDDLNEYGANDIDVHDGLCAVHTLLEATEHLTIELELEARGRFRAVLSEQLDRADDRGFRYLLDARSEPPQLDARRCTTDEAGDAGEAVALFHEYQRLLQAALELPEEPDLPPALPEQERREILDFALPRDLDALYAVADGDGGRGQFHGFGWLGLELLADLSAEHWWATRGWRQYVHRSFVKEFGPPSSIRRVSDHPRWIPFATDGFGDYLASTWHPGRTDGPAR
;
A
#
# COMPACT_ATOMS: atom_id res chain seq x y z
N MET A 1 -12.67 -36.27 16.61
CA MET A 1 -13.53 -35.28 15.94
C MET A 1 -12.75 -34.05 15.50
N LEU A 2 -12.05 -33.32 16.39
CA LEU A 2 -11.15 -32.21 15.96
C LEU A 2 -9.92 -32.73 15.18
N GLU A 3 -9.27 -33.79 15.68
CA GLU A 3 -8.11 -34.42 15.00
C GLU A 3 -8.49 -35.03 13.63
N ASP A 4 -9.68 -35.62 13.51
CA ASP A 4 -10.18 -36.18 12.24
C ASP A 4 -10.44 -35.07 11.20
N ARG A 5 -10.82 -33.88 11.66
CA ARG A 5 -11.09 -32.71 10.81
C ARG A 5 -9.79 -32.02 10.38
N GLU A 6 -8.83 -31.86 11.28
CA GLU A 6 -7.50 -31.37 10.93
C GLU A 6 -6.82 -32.29 9.91
N GLY A 7 -6.97 -33.61 10.07
CA GLY A 7 -6.51 -34.60 9.08
C GLY A 7 -7.18 -34.41 7.71
N ALA A 8 -8.51 -34.31 7.66
CA ALA A 8 -9.24 -34.11 6.41
C ALA A 8 -8.89 -32.79 5.71
N VAL A 9 -8.70 -31.70 6.46
CA VAL A 9 -8.25 -30.41 5.91
C VAL A 9 -6.83 -30.52 5.37
N ALA A 10 -5.93 -31.20 6.08
CA ALA A 10 -4.57 -31.43 5.62
C ALA A 10 -4.52 -32.29 4.34
N ASP A 11 -5.39 -33.30 4.22
CA ASP A 11 -5.51 -34.12 3.02
C ASP A 11 -6.01 -33.29 1.83
N ALA A 12 -7.04 -32.46 2.02
CA ALA A 12 -7.55 -31.56 0.98
C ALA A 12 -6.49 -30.55 0.52
N LEU A 13 -5.70 -30.00 1.45
CA LEU A 13 -4.58 -29.11 1.13
C LEU A 13 -3.44 -29.85 0.42
N THR A 14 -3.22 -31.12 0.76
CA THR A 14 -2.22 -31.96 0.10
C THR A 14 -2.62 -32.22 -1.35
N GLU A 15 -3.87 -32.61 -1.60
CA GLU A 15 -4.38 -32.82 -2.96
C GLU A 15 -4.29 -31.52 -3.78
N LEU A 16 -4.65 -30.39 -3.18
CA LEU A 16 -4.52 -29.07 -3.81
C LEU A 16 -3.06 -28.74 -4.17
N ALA A 17 -2.12 -28.99 -3.24
CA ALA A 17 -0.70 -28.77 -3.47
C ALA A 17 -0.14 -29.67 -4.57
N GLU A 18 -0.53 -30.95 -4.60
CA GLU A 18 -0.14 -31.92 -5.63
C GLU A 18 -0.66 -31.52 -7.01
N ARG A 19 -1.90 -31.02 -7.08
CA ARG A 19 -2.50 -30.52 -8.33
C ARG A 19 -1.70 -29.36 -8.90
N ILE A 20 -1.32 -28.40 -8.06
CA ILE A 20 -0.51 -27.24 -8.48
C ILE A 20 0.89 -27.69 -8.89
N ALA A 21 1.53 -28.56 -8.10
CA ALA A 21 2.85 -29.09 -8.41
C ALA A 21 2.88 -29.88 -9.73
N GLY A 22 1.81 -30.64 -10.03
CA GLY A 22 1.67 -31.42 -11.26
C GLY A 22 1.47 -30.58 -12.52
N ALA A 23 0.84 -29.41 -12.38
CA ALA A 23 0.61 -28.47 -13.49
C ALA A 23 1.66 -27.36 -13.58
N ALA A 24 2.60 -27.27 -12.62
CA ALA A 24 3.60 -26.21 -12.56
C ALA A 24 4.61 -26.25 -13.72
N PRO A 25 5.11 -25.08 -14.18
CA PRO A 25 6.04 -24.98 -15.29
C PRO A 25 7.38 -25.63 -14.98
N ARG A 26 8.03 -26.22 -16.00
CA ARG A 26 9.34 -26.88 -15.81
C ARG A 26 10.37 -25.92 -15.23
N GLY A 27 11.10 -26.37 -14.21
CA GLY A 27 12.16 -25.59 -13.56
C GLY A 27 11.70 -24.79 -12.33
N TRP A 28 10.41 -24.85 -11.98
CA TRP A 28 9.89 -24.23 -10.76
C TRP A 28 10.55 -24.80 -9.50
N LYS A 29 10.73 -23.93 -8.50
CA LYS A 29 11.28 -24.28 -7.18
C LYS A 29 10.26 -24.04 -6.06
N ARG A 30 9.46 -23.00 -6.21
CA ARG A 30 8.40 -22.60 -5.28
C ARG A 30 7.19 -22.12 -6.08
N ALA A 31 5.99 -22.37 -5.59
CA ALA A 31 4.79 -21.72 -6.06
C ALA A 31 4.01 -21.11 -4.89
N GLU A 32 3.27 -20.05 -5.19
CA GLU A 32 2.34 -19.39 -4.28
C GLU A 32 0.96 -19.33 -4.96
N LEU A 33 -0.03 -19.90 -4.28
CA LEU A 33 -1.45 -19.72 -4.60
C LEU A 33 -2.05 -18.74 -3.61
N ARG A 34 -2.83 -17.81 -4.13
CA ARG A 34 -3.69 -16.92 -3.36
C ARG A 34 -5.12 -17.12 -3.84
N GLY A 35 -5.90 -17.83 -3.05
CA GLY A 35 -7.27 -18.17 -3.35
C GLY A 35 -8.23 -17.77 -2.25
N TYR A 36 -9.51 -17.85 -2.56
CA TYR A 36 -10.60 -17.72 -1.61
C TYR A 36 -11.74 -18.66 -1.97
N ALA A 37 -12.56 -18.99 -0.99
CA ALA A 37 -13.80 -19.73 -1.16
C ALA A 37 -14.92 -19.08 -0.34
N VAL A 38 -16.16 -19.22 -0.81
CA VAL A 38 -17.38 -18.66 -0.19
C VAL A 38 -18.49 -19.70 -0.07
N GLY A 39 -19.42 -19.46 0.88
CA GLY A 39 -20.44 -20.40 1.38
C GLY A 39 -21.48 -20.98 0.41
N ASP A 40 -21.44 -20.70 -0.89
CA ASP A 40 -22.33 -21.28 -1.91
C ASP A 40 -21.57 -22.05 -3.01
N GLY A 41 -20.38 -22.56 -2.67
CA GLY A 41 -19.50 -23.24 -3.63
C GLY A 41 -18.83 -22.27 -4.60
N GLY A 42 -18.81 -20.97 -4.29
CA GLY A 42 -18.02 -20.00 -5.04
C GLY A 42 -16.55 -20.09 -4.60
N SER A 43 -15.63 -20.02 -5.55
CA SER A 43 -14.21 -19.86 -5.23
C SER A 43 -13.50 -19.11 -6.34
N GLY A 44 -12.32 -18.58 -6.05
CA GLY A 44 -11.52 -17.83 -7.00
C GLY A 44 -10.07 -17.74 -6.54
N HIS A 45 -9.19 -17.36 -7.47
CA HIS A 45 -7.79 -17.11 -7.18
C HIS A 45 -7.24 -16.04 -8.11
N ARG A 46 -6.16 -15.36 -7.68
CA ARG A 46 -5.51 -14.29 -8.47
C ARG A 46 -4.32 -14.79 -9.29
N GLY A 47 -4.42 -16.03 -9.77
CA GLY A 47 -3.33 -16.74 -10.43
C GLY A 47 -2.27 -17.30 -9.47
N PHE A 48 -1.15 -17.73 -10.05
CA PHE A 48 -0.05 -18.39 -9.34
C PHE A 48 1.23 -17.58 -9.53
N ARG A 49 2.08 -17.57 -8.51
CA ARG A 49 3.46 -17.07 -8.63
C ARG A 49 4.44 -18.21 -8.48
N PHE A 50 5.26 -18.42 -9.49
CA PHE A 50 6.35 -19.38 -9.51
C PHE A 50 7.69 -18.69 -9.33
N ALA A 51 8.62 -19.38 -8.66
CA ALA A 51 10.02 -19.01 -8.62
C ALA A 51 10.84 -20.01 -9.44
N PRO A 52 11.76 -19.56 -10.31
CA PRO A 52 12.14 -18.17 -10.59
C PRO A 52 11.07 -17.35 -11.34
N ASP A 53 11.16 -16.02 -11.24
CA ASP A 53 10.07 -15.10 -11.63
C ASP A 53 9.78 -15.06 -13.14
N ASP A 54 10.74 -15.47 -13.96
CA ASP A 54 10.64 -15.63 -15.42
C ASP A 54 9.63 -16.71 -15.83
N LEU A 55 9.15 -17.53 -14.89
CA LEU A 55 8.10 -18.53 -15.11
C LEU A 55 6.67 -17.95 -15.01
N ASN A 56 6.51 -16.67 -14.69
CA ASN A 56 5.21 -16.01 -14.45
C ASN A 56 4.62 -15.33 -15.69
N GLU A 57 4.84 -15.86 -16.89
CA GLU A 57 4.24 -15.31 -18.11
C GLU A 57 2.69 -15.37 -18.06
N TYR A 58 2.05 -14.30 -18.53
CA TYR A 58 0.60 -14.10 -18.47
C TYR A 58 -0.15 -15.22 -19.22
N GLY A 59 -1.07 -15.90 -18.54
CA GLY A 59 -1.89 -16.99 -19.11
C GLY A 59 -1.23 -18.39 -19.10
N ALA A 60 -0.03 -18.54 -18.54
CA ALA A 60 0.69 -19.82 -18.58
C ALA A 60 0.20 -20.88 -17.56
N ASN A 61 -0.69 -20.54 -16.62
CA ASN A 61 -1.01 -21.42 -15.48
C ASN A 61 -2.51 -21.37 -15.08
N ASP A 62 -3.37 -21.80 -16.00
CA ASP A 62 -4.80 -22.05 -15.74
C ASP A 62 -4.97 -23.38 -14.98
N ILE A 63 -4.51 -23.40 -13.73
CA ILE A 63 -4.61 -24.57 -12.85
C ILE A 63 -5.95 -24.47 -12.11
N ASP A 64 -6.86 -25.40 -12.43
CA ASP A 64 -8.15 -25.46 -11.77
C ASP A 64 -8.03 -25.94 -10.31
N VAL A 65 -8.15 -24.98 -9.40
CA VAL A 65 -8.11 -25.16 -7.95
C VAL A 65 -9.51 -25.07 -7.32
N HIS A 66 -10.56 -24.93 -8.11
CA HIS A 66 -11.90 -24.57 -7.64
C HIS A 66 -12.41 -25.55 -6.57
N ASP A 67 -12.45 -26.83 -6.92
CA ASP A 67 -12.94 -27.91 -6.05
C ASP A 67 -12.14 -28.00 -4.75
N GLY A 68 -10.82 -27.83 -4.82
CA GLY A 68 -9.93 -27.90 -3.66
C GLY A 68 -10.18 -26.76 -2.67
N LEU A 69 -10.35 -25.53 -3.17
CA LEU A 69 -10.68 -24.36 -2.33
C LEU A 69 -12.05 -24.54 -1.66
N CYS A 70 -13.05 -25.01 -2.41
CA CYS A 70 -14.38 -25.30 -1.88
C CYS A 70 -14.36 -26.42 -0.82
N ALA A 71 -13.59 -27.50 -1.06
CA ALA A 71 -13.45 -28.59 -0.11
C ALA A 71 -12.84 -28.11 1.22
N VAL A 72 -11.79 -27.28 1.17
CA VAL A 72 -11.17 -26.71 2.38
C VAL A 72 -12.17 -25.82 3.14
N HIS A 73 -12.96 -24.99 2.43
CA HIS A 73 -14.02 -24.19 3.04
C HIS A 73 -15.07 -25.05 3.74
N THR A 74 -15.59 -26.09 3.07
CA THR A 74 -16.60 -26.99 3.64
C THR A 74 -16.05 -27.75 4.85
N LEU A 75 -14.83 -28.28 4.77
CA LEU A 75 -14.20 -29.01 5.87
C LEU A 75 -13.90 -28.11 7.08
N LEU A 76 -13.62 -26.83 6.84
CA LEU A 76 -13.49 -25.83 7.89
C LEU A 76 -14.81 -25.26 8.40
N GLU A 77 -15.96 -25.64 7.81
CA GLU A 77 -17.28 -25.08 8.12
C GLU A 77 -17.24 -23.54 8.19
N ALA A 78 -16.44 -22.93 7.32
CA ALA A 78 -16.34 -21.49 7.22
C ALA A 78 -17.72 -20.90 6.87
N THR A 79 -18.03 -19.76 7.47
CA THR A 79 -19.38 -19.20 7.49
C THR A 79 -19.71 -18.37 6.25
N GLU A 80 -18.76 -17.57 5.78
CA GLU A 80 -18.99 -16.66 4.64
C GLU A 80 -17.84 -16.66 3.64
N HIS A 81 -16.65 -16.23 4.08
CA HIS A 81 -15.47 -16.09 3.24
C HIS A 81 -14.30 -16.77 3.91
N LEU A 82 -13.56 -17.58 3.16
CA LEU A 82 -12.31 -18.19 3.61
C LEU A 82 -11.19 -17.81 2.67
N THR A 83 -10.20 -17.08 3.19
CA THR A 83 -8.96 -16.81 2.48
C THR A 83 -7.98 -17.97 2.68
N ILE A 84 -7.37 -18.40 1.56
CA ILE A 84 -6.44 -19.53 1.50
C ILE A 84 -5.15 -19.05 0.82
N GLU A 85 -4.07 -18.95 1.59
CA GLU A 85 -2.72 -18.72 1.08
C GLU A 85 -1.93 -20.02 1.17
N LEU A 86 -1.47 -20.53 0.04
CA LEU A 86 -0.72 -21.78 -0.03
C LEU A 86 0.65 -21.54 -0.67
N GLU A 87 1.71 -21.87 0.06
CA GLU A 87 3.07 -21.89 -0.44
C GLU A 87 3.52 -23.33 -0.59
N LEU A 88 4.06 -23.68 -1.75
CA LEU A 88 4.53 -25.02 -2.04
C LEU A 88 5.97 -24.99 -2.60
N GLU A 89 6.75 -25.99 -2.23
CA GLU A 89 8.10 -26.24 -2.74
C GLU A 89 8.10 -27.43 -3.69
N ALA A 90 8.98 -27.42 -4.69
CA ALA A 90 9.14 -28.53 -5.64
C ALA A 90 9.51 -29.87 -4.99
N ARG A 91 9.91 -29.85 -3.72
CA ARG A 91 10.19 -31.04 -2.90
C ARG A 91 8.95 -31.62 -2.20
N GLY A 92 7.76 -31.07 -2.45
CA GLY A 92 6.49 -31.54 -1.89
C GLY A 92 6.15 -30.99 -0.51
N ARG A 93 6.98 -30.11 0.06
CA ARG A 93 6.62 -29.38 1.29
C ARG A 93 5.67 -28.25 0.94
N PHE A 94 4.63 -28.08 1.74
CA PHE A 94 3.74 -26.92 1.64
C PHE A 94 3.46 -26.30 3.00
N ARG A 95 3.00 -25.06 2.97
CA ARG A 95 2.48 -24.31 4.11
C ARG A 95 1.20 -23.62 3.69
N ALA A 96 0.16 -23.76 4.48
CA ALA A 96 -1.11 -23.08 4.27
C ALA A 96 -1.39 -22.09 5.41
N VAL A 97 -2.01 -20.96 5.07
CA VAL A 97 -2.66 -20.04 6.01
C VAL A 97 -4.12 -19.93 5.62
N LEU A 98 -5.00 -20.21 6.57
CA LEU A 98 -6.45 -20.25 6.40
C LEU A 98 -7.06 -19.24 7.36
N SER A 99 -7.95 -18.37 6.89
CA SER A 99 -8.62 -17.40 7.78
C SER A 99 -9.92 -16.87 7.20
N GLU A 100 -10.96 -16.84 8.03
CA GLU A 100 -12.23 -16.18 7.72
C GLU A 100 -12.20 -14.67 7.95
N GLN A 101 -11.21 -14.18 8.71
CA GLN A 101 -11.10 -12.77 9.08
C GLN A 101 -10.15 -12.00 8.17
N LEU A 102 -9.37 -12.72 7.37
CA LEU A 102 -8.32 -12.15 6.55
C LEU A 102 -8.91 -11.66 5.23
N ASP A 103 -9.24 -10.38 5.19
CA ASP A 103 -9.68 -9.70 3.98
C ASP A 103 -8.51 -8.95 3.31
N ARG A 104 -8.45 -8.97 1.97
CA ARG A 104 -7.42 -8.29 1.17
C ARG A 104 -8.07 -7.38 0.14
N ALA A 105 -8.19 -6.09 0.50
CA ALA A 105 -8.41 -5.03 -0.48
C ALA A 105 -7.22 -4.99 -1.47
N ASP A 106 -7.50 -5.11 -2.77
CA ASP A 106 -6.51 -4.88 -3.84
C ASP A 106 -6.29 -3.37 -3.96
N ASP A 107 -5.09 -2.84 -4.20
CA ASP A 107 -4.36 -3.05 -5.45
C ASP A 107 -2.84 -2.71 -5.43
N ARG A 108 -2.25 -2.23 -4.32
CA ARG A 108 -0.77 -1.96 -4.26
C ARG A 108 -0.09 -2.23 -2.92
N GLY A 109 -0.82 -2.85 -1.99
CA GLY A 109 -0.40 -3.16 -0.63
C GLY A 109 -1.36 -4.17 -0.03
N PHE A 110 -1.08 -4.68 1.17
CA PHE A 110 -2.07 -5.52 1.84
C PHE A 110 -2.09 -5.31 3.33
N ARG A 111 -3.29 -5.32 3.91
CA ARG A 111 -3.52 -5.20 5.34
C ARG A 111 -3.98 -6.56 5.84
N TYR A 112 -3.35 -7.08 6.89
CA TYR A 112 -3.96 -8.15 7.67
C TYR A 112 -4.89 -7.49 8.69
N LEU A 113 -6.19 -7.42 8.38
CA LEU A 113 -7.21 -7.11 9.38
C LEU A 113 -7.46 -8.39 10.16
N LEU A 114 -6.94 -8.48 11.39
CA LEU A 114 -7.27 -9.59 12.30
C LEU A 114 -8.73 -9.53 12.75
N ASP A 115 -9.37 -8.37 12.65
CA ASP A 115 -10.80 -8.16 12.91
C ASP A 115 -11.24 -6.88 12.19
N ALA A 116 -12.25 -6.99 11.31
CA ALA A 116 -12.84 -5.85 10.60
C ALA A 116 -13.47 -4.81 11.55
N ARG A 117 -13.75 -5.18 12.80
CA ARG A 117 -14.26 -4.28 13.85
C ARG A 117 -13.16 -3.63 14.69
N SER A 118 -11.91 -4.04 14.50
CA SER A 118 -10.75 -3.49 15.20
C SER A 118 -10.13 -2.36 14.38
N GLU A 119 -10.88 -1.27 14.20
CA GLU A 119 -10.25 0.00 13.81
C GLU A 119 -9.41 0.52 14.98
N PRO A 120 -8.11 0.81 14.79
CA PRO A 120 -7.34 1.49 15.82
C PRO A 120 -8.04 2.80 16.20
N PRO A 121 -8.04 3.17 17.50
CA PRO A 121 -8.80 4.30 17.99
C PRO A 121 -8.45 5.57 17.23
N GLN A 122 -9.48 6.28 16.76
CA GLN A 122 -9.33 7.51 16.01
C GLN A 122 -8.50 8.50 16.84
N LEU A 123 -7.34 8.91 16.31
CA LEU A 123 -6.45 9.81 17.01
C LEU A 123 -7.13 11.16 17.19
N ASP A 124 -7.14 11.65 18.43
CA ASP A 124 -7.74 12.92 18.82
C ASP A 124 -7.17 14.06 17.95
N ALA A 125 -7.99 14.61 17.05
CA ALA A 125 -7.64 15.68 16.12
C ALA A 125 -7.61 17.07 16.79
N ARG A 126 -7.11 17.14 18.03
CA ARG A 126 -7.04 18.38 18.82
C ARG A 126 -6.14 19.38 18.10
N ARG A 127 -6.72 20.44 17.53
CA ARG A 127 -6.01 21.53 16.83
C ARG A 127 -4.77 21.99 17.60
N CYS A 128 -3.59 21.81 17.02
CA CYS A 128 -2.44 22.65 17.34
C CYS A 128 -2.71 24.00 16.67
N THR A 129 -2.57 25.07 17.42
CA THR A 129 -2.70 26.46 16.95
C THR A 129 -1.34 27.03 16.54
N THR A 130 -0.39 26.18 16.15
CA THR A 130 0.86 26.66 15.56
C THR A 130 0.56 27.12 14.14
N ASP A 131 0.94 28.37 13.84
CA ASP A 131 0.86 28.96 12.52
C ASP A 131 1.54 28.05 11.47
N GLU A 132 1.06 28.07 10.23
CA GLU A 132 1.68 27.36 9.11
C GLU A 132 3.16 27.72 9.02
N ALA A 133 4.04 26.73 9.01
CA ALA A 133 5.49 26.94 9.09
C ALA A 133 6.12 27.37 7.76
N GLY A 134 5.46 27.13 6.62
CA GLY A 134 5.98 27.37 5.28
C GLY A 134 5.52 28.70 4.68
N ASP A 135 6.42 29.39 3.98
CA ASP A 135 6.09 30.57 3.17
C ASP A 135 5.80 30.16 1.72
N ALA A 136 4.66 30.60 1.19
CA ALA A 136 4.20 30.26 -0.14
C ALA A 136 5.09 30.81 -1.26
N GLY A 137 5.61 32.02 -1.10
CA GLY A 137 6.49 32.64 -2.09
C GLY A 137 7.87 31.96 -2.10
N GLU A 138 8.40 31.63 -0.92
CA GLU A 138 9.65 30.90 -0.77
C GLU A 138 9.56 29.50 -1.37
N ALA A 139 8.48 28.76 -1.13
CA ALA A 139 8.28 27.42 -1.69
C ALA A 139 8.32 27.42 -3.23
N VAL A 140 7.59 28.35 -3.87
CA VAL A 140 7.60 28.50 -5.33
C VAL A 140 8.97 28.94 -5.84
N ALA A 141 9.64 29.88 -5.16
CA ALA A 141 10.98 30.33 -5.54
C ALA A 141 12.01 29.18 -5.48
N LEU A 142 11.98 28.39 -4.40
CA LEU A 142 12.85 27.23 -4.23
C LEU A 142 12.55 26.14 -5.27
N PHE A 143 11.28 25.93 -5.61
CA PHE A 143 10.90 24.97 -6.65
C PHE A 143 11.46 25.38 -8.01
N HIS A 144 11.29 26.64 -8.42
CA HIS A 144 11.85 27.13 -9.69
C HIS A 144 13.38 27.06 -9.72
N GLU A 145 14.05 27.42 -8.62
CA GLU A 145 15.51 27.32 -8.54
C GLU A 145 15.98 25.87 -8.62
N TYR A 146 15.29 24.95 -7.95
CA TYR A 146 15.55 23.52 -8.04
C TYR A 146 15.38 23.00 -9.49
N GLN A 147 14.29 23.37 -10.17
CA GLN A 147 14.07 23.00 -11.58
C GLN A 147 15.21 23.49 -12.47
N ARG A 148 15.59 24.77 -12.32
CA ARG A 148 16.69 25.38 -13.08
C ARG A 148 18.01 24.64 -12.87
N LEU A 149 18.31 24.27 -11.63
CA LEU A 149 19.52 23.51 -11.28
C LEU A 149 19.46 22.08 -11.84
N LEU A 150 18.32 21.41 -11.75
CA LEU A 150 18.11 20.06 -12.28
C LEU A 150 18.26 20.04 -13.80
N GLN A 151 17.65 21.00 -14.50
CA GLN A 151 17.76 21.15 -15.95
C GLN A 151 19.21 21.38 -16.38
N ALA A 152 19.92 22.27 -15.69
CA ALA A 152 21.33 22.52 -15.98
C ALA A 152 22.21 21.30 -15.71
N ALA A 153 21.92 20.52 -14.65
CA ALA A 153 22.69 19.34 -14.27
C ALA A 153 22.45 18.13 -15.20
N LEU A 154 21.24 18.01 -15.76
CA LEU A 154 20.83 16.87 -16.59
C LEU A 154 20.69 17.22 -18.08
N GLU A 155 21.07 18.44 -18.49
CA GLU A 155 20.95 18.96 -19.85
C GLU A 155 19.52 18.83 -20.42
N LEU A 156 18.52 19.06 -19.57
CA LEU A 156 17.09 19.00 -19.95
C LEU A 156 16.64 20.34 -20.58
N PRO A 157 15.52 20.34 -21.33
CA PRO A 157 14.91 21.57 -21.84
C PRO A 157 14.60 22.59 -20.73
N GLU A 158 14.69 23.88 -21.05
CA GLU A 158 14.43 24.99 -20.11
C GLU A 158 12.97 25.01 -19.61
N GLU A 159 12.02 24.56 -20.42
CA GLU A 159 10.63 24.42 -20.02
C GLU A 159 10.40 23.01 -19.48
N PRO A 160 10.08 22.84 -18.18
CA PRO A 160 9.84 21.54 -17.61
C PRO A 160 8.52 20.98 -18.13
N ASP A 161 8.55 19.75 -18.61
CA ASP A 161 7.39 19.01 -19.11
C ASP A 161 6.57 18.45 -17.93
N LEU A 162 5.92 19.37 -17.21
CA LEU A 162 5.05 19.09 -16.07
C LEU A 162 3.58 19.19 -16.47
N PRO A 163 2.68 18.41 -15.83
CA PRO A 163 1.25 18.63 -15.95
C PRO A 163 0.88 20.07 -15.59
N PRO A 164 0.03 20.74 -16.39
CA PRO A 164 -0.36 22.12 -16.13
C PRO A 164 -1.14 22.23 -14.81
N ALA A 165 -0.99 23.35 -14.11
CA ALA A 165 -1.81 23.63 -12.94
C ALA A 165 -3.30 23.68 -13.28
N LEU A 166 -4.12 23.06 -12.43
CA LEU A 166 -5.57 23.16 -12.53
C LEU A 166 -6.06 24.53 -12.03
N PRO A 167 -7.17 25.07 -12.59
CA PRO A 167 -7.83 26.26 -12.05
C PRO A 167 -8.16 26.12 -10.56
N GLU A 168 -8.10 27.22 -9.81
CA GLU A 168 -8.36 27.23 -8.35
C GLU A 168 -9.71 26.59 -7.97
N GLN A 169 -10.74 26.81 -8.78
CA GLN A 169 -12.06 26.23 -8.54
C GLN A 169 -12.05 24.70 -8.66
N GLU A 170 -11.34 24.17 -9.65
CA GLU A 170 -11.22 22.73 -9.88
C GLU A 170 -10.40 22.05 -8.77
N ARG A 171 -9.30 22.69 -8.32
CA ARG A 171 -8.52 22.22 -7.16
C ARG A 171 -9.39 22.07 -5.91
N ARG A 172 -10.29 23.03 -5.66
CA ARG A 172 -11.23 23.01 -4.52
C ARG A 172 -12.34 21.98 -4.65
N GLU A 173 -12.70 21.60 -5.87
CA GLU A 173 -13.72 20.58 -6.11
C GLU A 173 -13.15 19.17 -5.92
N ILE A 174 -11.88 18.97 -6.29
CA ILE A 174 -11.16 17.70 -6.11
C ILE A 174 -10.85 17.45 -4.62
N LEU A 175 -10.42 18.47 -3.89
CA LEU A 175 -9.99 18.34 -2.50
C LEU A 175 -11.12 18.64 -1.52
N ASP A 176 -11.44 17.68 -0.65
CA ASP A 176 -12.38 17.86 0.46
C ASP A 176 -11.74 18.51 1.71
N PHE A 177 -10.44 18.85 1.64
CA PHE A 177 -9.67 19.54 2.67
C PHE A 177 -8.84 20.71 2.11
N ALA A 178 -8.40 21.59 3.01
CA ALA A 178 -7.50 22.69 2.65
C ALA A 178 -6.04 22.25 2.68
N LEU A 179 -5.29 22.59 1.62
CA LEU A 179 -3.82 22.46 1.60
C LEU A 179 -3.16 23.57 2.42
N PRO A 180 -1.99 23.30 3.03
CA PRO A 180 -1.09 24.33 3.53
C PRO A 180 -0.77 25.34 2.42
N ARG A 181 -0.58 26.63 2.75
CA ARG A 181 -0.43 27.69 1.74
C ARG A 181 0.76 27.48 0.82
N ASP A 182 1.86 26.96 1.34
CA ASP A 182 3.04 26.60 0.56
C ASP A 182 2.75 25.48 -0.44
N LEU A 183 2.04 24.44 -0.01
CA LEU A 183 1.65 23.35 -0.89
C LEU A 183 0.61 23.77 -1.93
N ASP A 184 -0.39 24.57 -1.56
CA ASP A 184 -1.36 25.13 -2.51
C ASP A 184 -0.66 26.01 -3.56
N ALA A 185 0.34 26.80 -3.14
CA ALA A 185 1.13 27.61 -4.06
C ALA A 185 1.95 26.76 -5.04
N LEU A 186 2.47 25.61 -4.61
CA LEU A 186 3.11 24.66 -5.54
C LEU A 186 2.09 24.09 -6.54
N TYR A 187 0.91 23.67 -6.10
CA TYR A 187 -0.14 23.18 -7.01
C TYR A 187 -0.74 24.25 -7.93
N ALA A 188 -0.51 25.53 -7.62
CA ALA A 188 -0.79 26.63 -8.56
C ALA A 188 0.26 26.75 -9.68
N VAL A 189 1.43 26.09 -9.55
CA VAL A 189 2.48 26.01 -10.59
C VAL A 189 2.27 24.81 -11.50
N ALA A 190 2.01 23.63 -10.95
CA ALA A 190 1.80 22.40 -11.71
C ALA A 190 0.94 21.38 -10.94
N ASP A 191 0.23 20.51 -11.66
CA ASP A 191 -0.55 19.42 -11.06
C ASP A 191 0.28 18.13 -10.93
N GLY A 192 1.25 18.17 -10.01
CA GLY A 192 2.20 17.07 -9.84
C GLY A 192 3.30 17.04 -10.90
N ASP A 193 3.94 15.89 -11.07
CA ASP A 193 5.04 15.69 -12.04
C ASP A 193 4.78 14.59 -13.08
N GLY A 194 3.58 13.98 -13.06
CA GLY A 194 3.26 12.85 -13.93
C GLY A 194 4.05 11.56 -13.62
N GLY A 195 4.58 11.42 -12.39
CA GLY A 195 5.34 10.25 -11.95
C GLY A 195 6.84 10.32 -12.26
N ARG A 196 7.40 11.51 -12.49
CA ARG A 196 8.80 11.70 -12.93
C ARG A 196 9.83 11.66 -11.80
N GLY A 197 9.40 11.69 -10.54
CA GLY A 197 10.33 11.62 -9.41
C GLY A 197 10.95 12.97 -9.07
N GLN A 198 10.20 14.06 -9.24
CA GLN A 198 10.67 15.44 -9.16
C GLN A 198 11.37 15.76 -7.86
N PHE A 199 10.99 15.15 -6.74
CA PHE A 199 11.60 15.40 -5.43
C PHE A 199 12.62 14.31 -5.08
N HIS A 200 13.78 14.30 -5.75
CA HIS A 200 14.87 13.35 -5.48
C HIS A 200 14.39 11.87 -5.54
N GLY A 201 13.66 11.53 -6.61
CA GLY A 201 13.11 10.19 -6.81
C GLY A 201 11.70 9.99 -6.21
N PHE A 202 11.17 10.97 -5.46
CA PHE A 202 9.77 10.98 -5.07
C PHE A 202 8.94 11.69 -6.16
N GLY A 203 8.01 10.96 -6.76
CA GLY A 203 7.03 11.46 -7.72
C GLY A 203 6.03 12.37 -7.04
N TRP A 204 5.89 13.59 -7.56
CA TRP A 204 4.91 14.57 -7.09
C TRP A 204 3.51 14.17 -7.56
N LEU A 205 2.64 13.90 -6.60
CA LEU A 205 1.29 13.42 -6.83
C LEU A 205 0.41 14.51 -7.46
N GLY A 206 -0.35 14.17 -8.50
CA GLY A 206 -1.45 15.01 -8.98
C GLY A 206 -2.60 15.05 -7.98
N LEU A 207 -3.43 16.09 -8.06
CA LEU A 207 -4.46 16.40 -7.07
C LEU A 207 -5.54 15.33 -6.94
N GLU A 208 -5.91 14.66 -8.03
CA GLU A 208 -6.87 13.54 -7.97
C GLU A 208 -6.34 12.40 -7.11
N LEU A 209 -5.11 11.96 -7.37
CA LEU A 209 -4.48 10.89 -6.59
C LEU A 209 -4.20 11.32 -5.14
N LEU A 210 -3.88 12.59 -4.93
CA LEU A 210 -3.74 13.17 -3.59
C LEU A 210 -5.07 13.08 -2.81
N ALA A 211 -6.18 13.43 -3.46
CA ALA A 211 -7.52 13.37 -2.86
C ALA A 211 -7.89 11.93 -2.48
N ASP A 212 -7.69 10.98 -3.40
CA ASP A 212 -7.94 9.55 -3.15
C ASP A 212 -7.13 9.04 -1.95
N LEU A 213 -5.83 9.36 -1.90
CA LEU A 213 -4.96 8.95 -0.79
C LEU A 213 -5.30 9.63 0.53
N SER A 214 -5.90 10.82 0.50
CA SER A 214 -6.25 11.57 1.71
C SER A 214 -7.63 11.15 2.26
N ALA A 215 -8.56 10.76 1.39
CA ALA A 215 -9.85 10.19 1.76
C ALA A 215 -9.70 8.82 2.43
N GLU A 216 -8.77 8.01 1.94
CA GLU A 216 -8.41 6.75 2.57
C GLU A 216 -7.39 6.96 3.69
N HIS A 217 -7.87 6.97 4.93
CA HIS A 217 -6.98 6.78 6.08
C HIS A 217 -6.11 5.53 5.85
N TRP A 218 -4.84 5.55 6.26
CA TRP A 218 -3.84 4.48 6.15
C TRP A 218 -2.96 4.45 4.88
N TRP A 219 -2.83 5.55 4.13
CA TRP A 219 -1.99 5.63 2.92
C TRP A 219 -0.53 5.17 3.15
N ALA A 220 0.07 5.50 4.29
CA ALA A 220 1.45 5.08 4.61
C ALA A 220 1.63 3.56 4.73
N THR A 221 0.55 2.81 4.99
CA THR A 221 0.63 1.35 5.22
C THR A 221 0.51 0.50 3.96
N ARG A 222 0.39 1.12 2.78
CA ARG A 222 0.28 0.43 1.49
C ARG A 222 1.56 -0.32 1.04
N GLY A 223 2.63 -0.35 1.85
CA GLY A 223 3.91 -1.00 1.50
C GLY A 223 4.47 -2.00 2.51
N TRP A 224 3.65 -2.63 3.38
CA TRP A 224 4.14 -3.31 4.60
C TRP A 224 5.33 -4.28 4.46
N ARG A 225 5.59 -4.86 3.28
CA ARG A 225 6.75 -5.75 3.02
C ARG A 225 8.09 -5.12 3.42
N GLN A 226 8.23 -3.79 3.41
CA GLN A 226 9.43 -3.10 3.90
C GLN A 226 9.51 -2.98 5.43
N TYR A 227 8.37 -3.05 6.13
CA TYR A 227 8.26 -2.92 7.58
C TYR A 227 8.67 -4.17 8.36
N VAL A 228 8.75 -5.34 7.69
CA VAL A 228 9.27 -6.58 8.30
C VAL A 228 10.80 -6.68 8.19
N HIS A 229 11.43 -5.89 7.32
CA HIS A 229 12.87 -5.96 7.08
C HIS A 229 13.64 -4.67 7.40
N ARG A 230 12.99 -3.50 7.46
CA ARG A 230 13.62 -2.24 7.89
C ARG A 230 12.88 -1.68 9.10
N SER A 231 13.60 -1.63 10.21
CA SER A 231 13.12 -1.01 11.45
C SER A 231 12.77 0.45 11.19
N PHE A 232 11.55 0.83 11.59
CA PHE A 232 11.00 2.18 11.68
C PHE A 232 12.08 3.26 11.79
N VAL A 233 12.07 4.26 10.90
CA VAL A 233 12.76 5.53 11.20
C VAL A 233 12.01 6.15 12.37
N LYS A 234 12.63 6.12 13.55
CA LYS A 234 12.00 6.52 14.83
C LYS A 234 12.09 8.01 15.12
N GLU A 235 12.84 8.78 14.33
CA GLU A 235 12.99 10.24 14.44
C GLU A 235 13.81 10.81 13.28
N PHE A 236 13.44 12.00 12.79
CA PHE A 236 14.29 12.90 12.02
C PHE A 236 14.02 14.33 12.48
N GLY A 237 15.07 15.08 12.82
CA GLY A 237 14.96 16.42 13.42
C GLY A 237 14.89 16.42 14.95
N PRO A 238 14.57 17.57 15.58
CA PRO A 238 14.51 17.71 17.04
C PRO A 238 13.55 16.69 17.66
N PRO A 239 13.85 16.14 18.86
CA PRO A 239 12.95 15.22 19.55
C PRO A 239 11.52 15.79 19.64
N SER A 240 10.52 14.95 19.40
CA SER A 240 9.10 15.32 19.43
C SER A 240 8.63 16.28 18.33
N SER A 241 9.42 16.53 17.29
CA SER A 241 9.00 17.31 16.11
C SER A 241 7.83 16.64 15.35
N ILE A 242 7.77 15.31 15.36
CA ILE A 242 6.76 14.50 14.67
C ILE A 242 6.13 13.53 15.67
N ARG A 243 4.81 13.33 15.60
CA ARG A 243 4.11 12.32 16.42
C ARG A 243 4.55 10.91 16.00
N ARG A 244 4.75 10.03 17.00
CA ARG A 244 5.10 8.61 16.76
C ARG A 244 3.86 7.80 16.41
N VAL A 245 3.34 8.01 15.21
CA VAL A 245 2.19 7.29 14.64
C VAL A 245 2.52 6.88 13.20
N SER A 246 1.99 5.75 12.76
CA SER A 246 2.25 5.24 11.40
C SER A 246 1.49 6.01 10.31
N ASP A 247 0.42 6.71 10.70
CA ASP A 247 -0.40 7.57 9.84
C ASP A 247 -1.11 8.62 10.72
N HIS A 248 -1.51 9.75 10.13
CA HIS A 248 -2.33 10.77 10.79
C HIS A 248 -3.26 11.45 9.76
N PRO A 249 -4.57 11.64 10.05
CA PRO A 249 -5.54 12.31 9.16
C PRO A 249 -5.25 13.77 8.79
N ARG A 250 -4.09 14.30 9.21
CA ARG A 250 -3.66 15.68 8.90
C ARG A 250 -2.23 15.71 8.34
N TRP A 251 -1.71 14.56 7.98
CA TRP A 251 -0.53 14.44 7.13
C TRP A 251 -1.03 14.33 5.70
N ILE A 252 -0.59 15.24 4.85
CA ILE A 252 -1.00 15.34 3.45
C ILE A 252 0.16 14.80 2.61
N PRO A 253 0.06 13.56 2.08
CA PRO A 253 1.14 12.95 1.30
C PRO A 253 1.19 13.56 -0.08
N PHE A 254 2.15 14.45 -0.36
CA PHE A 254 2.21 15.15 -1.66
C PHE A 254 3.20 14.51 -2.64
N ALA A 255 4.09 13.62 -2.19
CA ALA A 255 4.98 12.89 -3.10
C ALA A 255 5.22 11.44 -2.62
N THR A 256 5.54 10.53 -3.53
CA THR A 256 5.82 9.11 -3.22
C THR A 256 6.96 8.55 -4.05
N ASP A 257 7.72 7.61 -3.49
CA ASP A 257 8.74 6.86 -4.24
C ASP A 257 8.15 5.71 -5.09
N GLY A 258 6.84 5.47 -5.00
CA GLY A 258 6.14 4.37 -5.66
C GLY A 258 6.28 3.01 -4.97
N PHE A 259 7.04 2.92 -3.89
CA PHE A 259 7.29 1.70 -3.12
C PHE A 259 6.76 1.75 -1.68
N GLY A 260 6.12 2.86 -1.29
CA GLY A 260 5.39 3.00 -0.03
C GLY A 260 6.01 4.00 0.93
N ASP A 261 7.05 4.74 0.50
CA ASP A 261 7.53 5.91 1.20
C ASP A 261 6.92 7.19 0.60
N TYR A 262 6.71 8.20 1.44
CA TYR A 262 6.03 9.43 1.07
C TYR A 262 6.71 10.66 1.67
N LEU A 263 6.66 11.78 0.94
CA LEU A 263 6.83 13.12 1.50
C LEU A 263 5.46 13.65 1.87
N ALA A 264 5.30 14.11 3.11
CA ALA A 264 4.02 14.61 3.60
C ALA A 264 4.18 15.95 4.33
N SER A 265 3.24 16.85 4.11
CA SER A 265 3.10 18.07 4.90
C SER A 265 2.23 17.80 6.13
N THR A 266 2.59 18.34 7.29
CA THR A 266 1.88 18.10 8.55
C THR A 266 1.27 19.39 9.10
N TRP A 267 -0.04 19.36 9.37
CA TRP A 267 -0.71 20.40 10.18
C TRP A 267 -0.52 20.20 11.69
N HIS A 268 0.22 19.17 12.10
CA HIS A 268 0.48 18.81 13.48
C HIS A 268 1.96 18.45 13.68
N PRO A 269 2.84 19.42 13.92
CA PRO A 269 4.08 19.10 14.60
C PRO A 269 3.75 18.45 15.96
N GLY A 270 4.59 17.52 16.41
CA GLY A 270 4.43 16.91 17.73
C GLY A 270 4.48 17.98 18.83
N ARG A 271 3.89 17.70 20.01
CA ARG A 271 3.93 18.65 21.13
C ARG A 271 5.40 18.96 21.48
N THR A 272 5.77 20.23 21.45
CA THR A 272 7.02 20.73 22.08
C THR A 272 6.95 20.74 23.61
N ASP A 273 5.78 20.53 24.21
CA ASP A 273 5.56 20.85 25.62
C ASP A 273 5.20 19.59 26.44
N GLY A 274 6.23 18.91 26.96
CA GLY A 274 6.13 18.04 28.15
C GLY A 274 6.76 16.64 28.00
N PRO A 275 7.40 16.11 29.07
CA PRO A 275 8.12 14.84 29.00
C PRO A 275 7.17 13.67 28.74
N ALA A 276 7.61 12.77 27.87
CA ALA A 276 6.96 11.49 27.61
C ALA A 276 6.82 10.70 28.93
N ARG A 277 5.59 10.31 29.27
CA ARG A 277 5.32 9.23 30.21
C ARG A 277 4.90 8.01 29.43
#